data_AF-A0A1R3I8M0-F1
#
_entry.id   AF-A0A1R3I8M0-F1
#
_cell.length_a   1.000
_cell.length_b   1.000
_cell.length_c   1.000
_cell.angle_alpha   90.00
_cell.angle_beta   90.00
_cell.angle_gamma   90.00
#
_symmetry.space_group_name_H-M   'P 1'
#
loop_
_entity.id
_entity.type
_entity.pdbx_description
1 polymer ?
#
loop_
_entity_poly.entity_id
_entity_poly.type
_entity_poly.pdbx_seq_one_letter_code
_entity_poly.pdbx_strand_id
1 'polypeptide(L)'
;MATDENDVLPESYPMNGGDGEISYARNSLAQDYDILGSCMVDMADKGSIPKEKVETFNLPLYHPSPNEIEELVKENGCFSIERMEADPGSKEHMVDLEMWPMVVRAAFEAMIRNHFGFGDEMIEELFEIYKKKRSDNVSIFEADDVLALVQLNIVLKRNNW
;
A
#
# COMPACT_ATOMS: atom_id res chain seq x y z
N MET A 1 -42.11 -12.76 -11.87
CA MET A 1 -41.23 -11.67 -12.33
C MET A 1 -40.48 -11.19 -11.11
N ALA A 2 -39.26 -11.68 -10.93
CA ALA A 2 -38.35 -11.18 -9.90
C ALA A 2 -37.70 -9.92 -10.46
N THR A 3 -37.77 -8.83 -9.71
CA THR A 3 -37.11 -7.57 -10.03
C THR A 3 -35.62 -7.72 -9.75
N ASP A 4 -34.80 -7.54 -10.79
CA ASP A 4 -33.37 -7.29 -10.66
C ASP A 4 -33.19 -6.08 -9.75
N GLU A 5 -32.76 -6.31 -8.50
CA GLU A 5 -32.08 -5.29 -7.73
C GLU A 5 -30.76 -5.04 -8.46
N ASN A 6 -30.71 -3.92 -9.18
CA ASN A 6 -29.46 -3.41 -9.72
C ASN A 6 -28.51 -3.20 -8.55
N ASP A 7 -27.61 -4.16 -8.37
CA ASP A 7 -26.44 -4.10 -7.50
C ASP A 7 -25.50 -3.03 -8.09
N VAL A 8 -25.90 -1.77 -7.95
CA VAL A 8 -25.04 -0.62 -8.25
C VAL A 8 -23.97 -0.67 -7.18
N LEU A 9 -22.82 -1.21 -7.54
CA LEU A 9 -21.63 -1.11 -6.70
C LEU A 9 -21.48 0.36 -6.28
N PRO A 10 -21.29 0.66 -4.99
CA PRO A 10 -21.01 2.01 -4.55
C PRO A 10 -19.87 2.58 -5.41
N GLU A 11 -19.98 3.85 -5.81
CA GLU A 11 -18.88 4.54 -6.47
C GLU A 11 -17.61 4.37 -5.62
N SER A 12 -16.46 4.15 -6.28
CA SER A 12 -15.19 4.01 -5.58
C SER A 12 -14.95 5.25 -4.72
N TYR A 13 -14.70 5.05 -3.43
CA TYR A 13 -14.29 6.15 -2.57
C TYR A 13 -13.01 6.78 -3.13
N PRO A 14 -12.98 8.11 -3.35
CA PRO A 14 -11.78 8.77 -3.83
C PRO A 14 -10.65 8.56 -2.81
N MET A 15 -9.46 8.20 -3.31
CA MET A 15 -8.28 7.93 -2.51
C MET A 15 -7.68 9.26 -1.99
N ASN A 16 -8.34 9.88 -1.01
CA ASN A 16 -7.91 11.19 -0.46
C ASN A 16 -6.89 11.07 0.68
N GLY A 17 -6.59 9.86 1.14
CA GLY A 17 -5.63 9.57 2.22
C GLY A 17 -4.18 10.00 1.94
N GLY A 18 -3.88 10.50 0.73
CA GLY A 18 -2.56 11.01 0.32
C GLY A 18 -2.38 12.52 0.39
N ASP A 19 -3.42 13.28 0.75
CA ASP A 19 -3.38 14.74 0.81
C ASP A 19 -3.14 15.22 2.27
N GLY A 20 -2.25 16.20 2.45
CA GLY A 20 -1.97 16.82 3.76
C GLY A 20 -0.72 16.31 4.48
N GLU A 21 -0.72 16.30 5.81
CA GLU A 21 0.46 15.97 6.64
C GLU A 21 0.92 14.50 6.51
N ILE A 22 0.00 13.60 6.09
CA ILE A 22 0.25 12.16 5.88
C ILE A 22 0.28 11.88 4.37
N SER A 23 1.06 12.66 3.61
CA SER A 23 1.09 12.51 2.16
C SER A 23 1.80 11.23 1.72
N TYR A 24 1.30 10.57 0.66
CA TYR A 24 1.97 9.41 0.04
C TYR A 24 3.41 9.73 -0.39
N ALA A 25 3.68 10.96 -0.84
CA ALA A 25 5.01 11.41 -1.21
C ALA A 25 6.00 11.47 -0.03
N ARG A 26 5.52 11.47 1.21
CA ARG A 26 6.31 11.50 2.45
C ARG A 26 6.10 10.23 3.30
N ASN A 27 5.48 9.21 2.72
CA ASN A 27 5.23 7.94 3.38
C ASN A 27 6.19 6.89 2.83
N SER A 28 7.04 6.33 3.70
CA SER A 28 8.08 5.40 3.29
C SER A 28 7.52 4.12 2.66
N LEU A 29 6.32 3.65 3.04
CA LEU A 29 5.69 2.49 2.39
C LEU A 29 5.30 2.80 0.94
N ALA A 30 4.67 3.95 0.72
CA ALA A 30 4.26 4.35 -0.62
C ALA A 30 5.50 4.53 -1.52
N GLN A 31 6.54 5.19 -1.01
CA GLN A 31 7.82 5.33 -1.71
C GLN A 31 8.50 3.98 -2.01
N ASP A 32 8.45 3.02 -1.08
CA ASP A 32 8.99 1.67 -1.27
C ASP A 32 8.22 0.88 -2.35
N TYR A 33 6.88 1.02 -2.39
CA TYR A 33 6.05 0.45 -3.44
C TYR A 33 6.28 1.10 -4.81
N ASP A 34 6.57 2.39 -4.86
CA ASP A 34 7.00 3.06 -6.09
C ASP A 34 8.33 2.48 -6.61
N ILE A 35 9.27 2.13 -5.72
CA ILE A 35 10.50 1.43 -6.11
C ILE A 35 10.15 0.07 -6.75
N LEU A 36 9.28 -0.73 -6.12
CA LEU A 36 8.83 -2.01 -6.67
C LEU A 36 8.16 -1.83 -8.05
N GLY A 37 7.24 -0.87 -8.18
CA GLY A 37 6.59 -0.54 -9.45
C GLY A 37 7.58 -0.12 -10.52
N SER A 38 8.59 0.69 -10.16
CA SER A 38 9.65 1.08 -11.09
C SER A 38 10.52 -0.10 -11.56
N CYS A 39 10.66 -1.16 -10.75
CA CYS A 39 11.35 -2.37 -11.18
C CYS A 39 10.54 -3.13 -12.25
N MET A 40 9.21 -3.16 -12.11
CA MET A 40 8.33 -3.71 -13.15
C MET A 40 8.40 -2.89 -14.44
N VAL A 41 8.48 -1.56 -14.34
CA VAL A 41 8.71 -0.68 -15.51
C VAL A 41 10.04 -1.00 -16.19
N ASP A 42 11.14 -1.13 -15.43
CA ASP A 42 12.45 -1.51 -15.99
C ASP A 42 12.39 -2.86 -16.72
N MET A 43 11.69 -3.85 -16.15
CA MET A 43 11.49 -5.16 -16.80
C MET A 43 10.66 -5.03 -18.08
N ALA A 44 9.65 -4.15 -18.10
CA ALA A 44 8.82 -3.93 -19.27
C ALA A 44 9.56 -3.17 -20.38
N ASP A 45 10.41 -2.21 -20.04
CA ASP A 45 11.26 -1.48 -20.99
C ASP A 45 12.33 -2.36 -21.62
N LYS A 46 12.81 -3.38 -20.90
CA LYS A 46 13.66 -4.44 -21.46
C LYS A 46 12.90 -5.44 -22.32
N GLY A 47 11.56 -5.41 -22.30
CA GLY A 47 10.70 -6.35 -23.01
C GLY A 47 10.50 -7.70 -22.30
N SER A 48 10.92 -7.83 -21.04
CA SER A 48 10.76 -9.07 -20.26
C SER A 48 9.29 -9.30 -19.85
N ILE A 49 8.51 -8.22 -19.68
CA ILE A 49 7.08 -8.28 -19.32
C ILE A 49 6.25 -7.29 -20.16
N PRO A 50 4.93 -7.53 -20.36
CA PRO A 50 4.09 -6.61 -21.12
C PRO A 50 3.84 -5.29 -20.36
N LYS A 51 4.03 -4.15 -21.03
CA LYS A 51 3.75 -2.81 -20.46
C LYS A 51 2.30 -2.66 -20.00
N GLU A 52 1.35 -3.15 -20.79
CA GLU A 52 -0.09 -3.13 -20.50
C GLU A 52 -0.43 -3.85 -19.18
N LYS A 53 0.33 -4.89 -18.83
CA LYS A 53 0.15 -5.59 -17.54
C LYS A 53 0.69 -4.76 -16.37
N VAL A 54 1.73 -3.97 -16.57
CA VAL A 54 2.24 -3.05 -15.55
C VAL A 54 1.22 -1.94 -15.31
N GLU A 55 0.66 -1.36 -16.37
CA GLU A 55 -0.34 -0.28 -16.29
C GLU A 55 -1.67 -0.71 -15.62
N THR A 56 -2.01 -1.99 -15.71
CA THR A 56 -3.24 -2.55 -15.10
C THR A 56 -3.01 -3.13 -13.70
N PHE A 57 -1.75 -3.27 -13.26
CA PHE A 57 -1.43 -3.81 -11.95
C PHE A 57 -1.54 -2.72 -10.88
N ASN A 58 -2.36 -2.98 -9.85
CA ASN A 58 -2.48 -2.11 -8.69
C ASN A 58 -2.42 -2.95 -7.41
N LEU A 59 -1.77 -2.44 -6.37
CA LEU A 59 -1.83 -3.06 -5.05
C LEU A 59 -3.20 -2.76 -4.42
N PRO A 60 -3.91 -3.76 -3.88
CA PRO A 60 -5.21 -3.57 -3.23
C PRO A 60 -5.02 -3.04 -1.81
N LEU A 61 -4.32 -1.91 -1.70
CA LEU A 61 -3.99 -1.25 -0.45
C LEU A 61 -4.61 0.13 -0.44
N TYR A 62 -5.17 0.50 0.70
CA TYR A 62 -5.63 1.85 0.96
C TYR A 62 -5.28 2.20 2.40
N HIS A 63 -4.64 3.35 2.57
CA HIS A 63 -4.27 3.90 3.86
C HIS A 63 -5.20 5.08 4.15
N PRO A 64 -6.27 4.89 4.95
CA PRO A 64 -7.20 5.96 5.26
C PRO A 64 -6.56 6.96 6.22
N SER A 65 -6.90 8.23 6.03
CA SER A 65 -6.62 9.31 6.97
C SER A 65 -7.47 9.18 8.25
N PRO A 66 -7.05 9.79 9.37
CA PRO A 66 -7.87 9.87 10.57
C PRO A 66 -9.26 10.46 10.32
N ASN A 67 -9.35 11.47 9.46
CA ASN A 67 -10.63 12.11 9.12
C ASN A 67 -11.56 11.17 8.36
N GLU A 68 -11.05 10.42 7.37
CA GLU A 68 -11.84 9.42 6.64
C GLU A 68 -12.39 8.34 7.59
N ILE A 69 -11.59 7.91 8.58
CA ILE A 69 -12.05 6.98 9.62
C ILE A 69 -13.14 7.60 10.49
N GLU A 70 -12.99 8.85 10.92
CA GLU A 70 -14.01 9.55 11.73
C GLU A 70 -15.34 9.67 10.99
N GLU A 71 -15.31 10.04 9.72
CA GLU A 71 -16.49 10.13 8.87
C GLU A 71 -17.15 8.76 8.72
N LEU A 72 -16.39 7.72 8.39
CA LEU A 72 -16.89 6.35 8.24
C LEU A 72 -17.54 5.80 9.53
N VAL A 73 -16.92 6.03 10.69
CA VAL A 73 -17.49 5.57 11.97
C VAL A 73 -18.76 6.33 12.31
N LYS A 74 -18.80 7.63 12.03
CA LYS A 74 -19.99 8.47 12.23
C LYS A 74 -21.15 8.03 11.33
N GLU A 75 -20.88 7.78 10.05
CA GLU A 75 -21.87 7.27 9.10
C GLU A 75 -22.39 5.89 9.49
N ASN A 76 -21.50 5.01 9.97
CA ASN A 76 -21.88 3.69 10.45
C ASN A 76 -22.83 3.74 11.66
N GLY A 77 -22.67 4.72 12.55
CA GLY A 77 -23.57 4.99 13.67
C GLY A 77 -23.63 3.92 14.77
N CYS A 78 -22.97 2.77 14.60
CA CYS A 78 -23.00 1.66 15.57
C CYS A 78 -21.96 1.80 16.67
N PHE A 79 -20.97 2.67 16.48
CA PHE A 79 -19.85 2.88 17.40
C PHE A 79 -19.60 4.35 17.69
N SER A 80 -19.00 4.63 18.85
CA SER A 80 -18.30 5.86 19.17
C SER A 80 -16.79 5.63 19.16
N ILE A 81 -16.02 6.62 18.73
CA ILE A 81 -14.56 6.62 18.87
C ILE A 81 -14.23 7.09 20.29
N GLU A 82 -13.65 6.22 21.10
CA GLU A 82 -13.18 6.57 22.45
C GLU A 82 -11.76 7.16 22.42
N ARG A 83 -10.94 6.68 21.48
CA ARG A 83 -9.56 7.13 21.28
C ARG A 83 -9.12 6.81 19.86
N MET A 84 -8.41 7.74 19.25
CA MET A 84 -7.75 7.54 17.95
C MET A 84 -6.37 8.17 18.00
N GLU A 85 -5.35 7.40 17.65
CA GLU A 85 -3.94 7.83 17.72
C GLU A 85 -3.16 7.35 16.51
N ALA A 86 -2.35 8.24 15.96
CA ALA A 86 -1.38 7.90 14.94
C ALA A 86 -0.02 7.65 15.59
N ASP A 87 0.48 6.42 15.49
CA ASP A 87 1.87 6.08 15.80
C ASP A 87 2.68 6.21 14.49
N PRO A 88 3.69 7.08 14.41
CA PRO A 88 4.52 7.22 13.20
C PRO A 88 5.32 5.95 12.86
N GLY A 89 5.39 4.98 13.78
CA GLY A 89 6.09 3.72 13.60
C GLY A 89 7.61 3.85 13.70
N SER A 90 8.30 2.72 13.84
CA SER A 90 9.76 2.68 13.82
C SER A 90 10.30 2.70 12.39
N LYS A 91 11.29 3.55 12.13
CA LYS A 91 12.07 3.55 10.87
C LYS A 91 13.01 2.35 10.75
N GLU A 92 13.31 1.66 11.85
CA GLU A 92 14.33 0.59 11.88
C GLU A 92 14.04 -0.53 10.87
N HIS A 93 12.76 -0.92 10.72
CA HIS A 93 12.37 -1.93 9.75
C HIS A 93 12.51 -1.43 8.30
N MET A 94 12.28 -0.14 8.06
CA MET A 94 12.34 0.46 6.73
C MET A 94 13.78 0.66 6.23
N VAL A 95 14.79 0.66 7.10
CA VAL A 95 16.19 0.73 6.66
C VAL A 95 16.86 -0.64 6.56
N ASP A 96 16.19 -1.71 7.01
CA ASP A 96 16.71 -3.06 6.89
C ASP A 96 16.66 -3.53 5.42
N LEU A 97 17.84 -3.66 4.81
CA LEU A 97 18.00 -4.03 3.40
C LEU A 97 17.80 -5.52 3.12
N GLU A 98 17.77 -6.36 4.15
CA GLU A 98 17.59 -7.80 4.02
C GLU A 98 16.16 -8.21 4.39
N MET A 99 15.70 -7.77 5.56
CA MET A 99 14.39 -8.14 6.09
C MET A 99 13.25 -7.50 5.30
N TRP A 100 13.34 -6.21 4.97
CA TRP A 100 12.21 -5.51 4.36
C TRP A 100 11.83 -6.04 2.98
N PRO A 101 12.78 -6.32 2.05
CA PRO A 101 12.43 -6.92 0.78
C PRO A 101 11.75 -8.29 0.93
N MET A 102 12.12 -9.08 1.94
CA MET A 102 11.45 -10.34 2.24
C MET A 102 10.02 -10.15 2.72
N VAL A 103 9.74 -9.11 3.51
CA VAL A 103 8.38 -8.76 3.95
C VAL A 103 7.51 -8.39 2.75
N VAL A 104 8.00 -7.53 1.86
CA VAL A 104 7.29 -7.14 0.64
C VAL A 104 7.05 -8.34 -0.27
N ARG A 105 8.05 -9.23 -0.41
CA ARG A 105 7.92 -10.49 -1.15
C ARG A 105 6.84 -11.39 -0.58
N ALA A 106 6.87 -11.63 0.73
CA ALA A 106 5.87 -12.44 1.41
C ALA A 106 4.45 -11.88 1.25
N ALA A 107 4.29 -10.55 1.24
CA ALA A 107 3.01 -9.90 1.09
C ALA A 107 2.43 -9.98 -0.33
N PHE A 108 3.25 -9.80 -1.37
CA PHE A 108 2.75 -9.55 -2.74
C PHE A 108 3.16 -10.57 -3.80
N GLU A 109 4.10 -11.47 -3.54
CA GLU A 109 4.61 -12.41 -4.56
C GLU A 109 3.49 -13.19 -5.26
N ALA A 110 2.57 -13.78 -4.50
CA ALA A 110 1.47 -14.57 -5.07
C ALA A 110 0.60 -13.74 -6.03
N MET A 111 0.33 -12.49 -5.67
CA MET A 111 -0.48 -11.58 -6.47
C MET A 111 0.24 -11.17 -7.75
N ILE A 112 1.53 -10.81 -7.64
CA ILE A 112 2.38 -10.46 -8.79
C ILE A 112 2.48 -11.64 -9.75
N ARG A 113 2.75 -12.85 -9.22
CA ARG A 113 2.79 -14.08 -10.03
C ARG A 113 1.49 -14.31 -10.78
N ASN A 114 0.35 -14.19 -10.11
CA ASN A 114 -0.95 -14.44 -10.72
C ASN A 114 -1.27 -13.41 -11.81
N HIS A 115 -0.99 -12.12 -11.59
CA HIS A 115 -1.28 -11.07 -12.56
C HIS A 115 -0.40 -11.18 -13.81
N PHE A 116 0.92 -11.31 -13.60
CA PHE A 116 1.86 -11.32 -14.71
C PHE A 116 2.02 -12.70 -15.36
N GLY A 117 1.74 -13.78 -14.63
CA GLY A 117 2.02 -15.16 -15.05
C GLY A 117 3.48 -15.54 -14.83
N PHE A 118 4.12 -15.04 -13.77
CA PHE A 118 5.54 -15.30 -13.50
C PHE A 118 5.81 -16.73 -13.04
N GLY A 119 6.77 -17.37 -13.70
CA GLY A 119 7.47 -18.54 -13.16
C GLY A 119 8.52 -18.14 -12.11
N ASP A 120 9.19 -19.14 -11.54
CA ASP A 120 10.15 -18.93 -10.45
C ASP A 120 11.31 -18.03 -10.83
N GLU A 121 11.83 -18.16 -12.05
CA GLU A 121 12.95 -17.34 -12.53
C GLU A 121 12.58 -15.85 -12.64
N MET A 122 11.37 -15.55 -13.14
CA MET A 122 10.91 -14.17 -13.37
C MET A 122 10.59 -13.46 -12.06
N ILE A 123 10.01 -14.17 -11.09
CA ILE A 123 9.75 -13.58 -9.78
C ILE A 123 11.07 -13.33 -9.04
N GLU A 124 12.05 -14.21 -9.19
CA GLU A 124 13.35 -14.07 -8.55
C GLU A 124 14.09 -12.87 -9.12
N GLU A 125 14.08 -12.72 -10.45
CA GLU A 125 14.64 -11.55 -11.12
C GLU A 125 13.99 -10.25 -10.62
N LEU A 126 12.65 -10.20 -10.50
CA LEU A 126 11.97 -9.01 -9.98
C LEU A 126 12.46 -8.65 -8.57
N PHE A 127 12.52 -9.61 -7.65
CA PHE A 127 12.91 -9.33 -6.27
C PHE A 127 14.39 -9.02 -6.10
N GLU A 128 15.26 -9.56 -6.95
CA GLU A 128 16.69 -9.18 -7.00
C GLU A 128 16.88 -7.75 -7.53
N ILE A 129 16.18 -7.36 -8.60
CA ILE A 129 16.18 -5.99 -9.10
C ILE A 129 15.65 -5.03 -8.04
N TYR A 130 14.54 -5.40 -7.39
CA TYR A 130 13.92 -4.63 -6.32
C TYR A 130 14.87 -4.43 -5.13
N LYS A 131 15.47 -5.51 -4.62
CA LYS A 131 16.44 -5.44 -3.51
C LYS A 131 17.60 -4.50 -3.85
N LYS A 132 18.15 -4.61 -5.06
CA LYS A 132 19.22 -3.73 -5.53
C LYS A 132 18.77 -2.27 -5.61
N LYS A 133 17.65 -1.99 -6.31
CA LYS A 133 17.16 -0.62 -6.51
C LYS A 133 16.78 0.03 -5.20
N ARG A 134 16.25 -0.73 -4.25
CA ARG A 134 15.99 -0.28 -2.88
C ARG A 134 17.27 0.07 -2.14
N SER A 135 18.31 -0.78 -2.21
CA SER A 135 19.62 -0.47 -1.63
C SER A 135 20.22 0.81 -2.20
N ASP A 136 20.07 1.05 -3.51
CA ASP A 136 20.53 2.27 -4.18
C ASP A 136 19.75 3.52 -3.74
N ASN A 137 18.54 3.34 -3.19
CA ASN A 137 17.62 4.41 -2.78
C ASN A 137 17.35 4.43 -1.25
N VAL A 138 18.18 3.76 -0.43
CA VAL A 138 17.92 3.59 1.01
C VAL A 138 17.81 4.92 1.77
N SER A 139 18.51 5.97 1.31
CA SER A 139 18.51 7.30 1.90
C SER A 139 17.13 7.97 1.91
N ILE A 140 16.21 7.53 1.03
CA ILE A 140 14.82 7.98 1.04
C ILE A 140 14.16 7.66 2.39
N PHE A 141 14.46 6.48 2.95
CA PHE A 141 13.85 6.00 4.19
C PHE A 141 14.49 6.57 5.45
N GLU A 142 15.69 7.13 5.31
CA GLU A 142 16.43 7.78 6.40
C GLU A 142 16.04 9.25 6.59
N ALA A 143 15.38 9.86 5.60
CA ALA A 143 15.05 11.28 5.62
C ALA A 143 14.14 11.66 6.80
N ASP A 144 14.47 12.77 7.47
CA ASP A 144 13.77 13.23 8.69
C ASP A 144 12.29 13.55 8.45
N ASP A 145 11.95 13.98 7.24
CA ASP A 145 10.61 14.40 6.84
C ASP A 145 9.74 13.26 6.29
N VAL A 146 10.28 12.03 6.22
CA VAL A 146 9.58 10.80 5.81
C VAL A 146 9.03 10.06 7.03
N LEU A 147 7.76 9.69 6.95
CA LEU A 147 7.05 8.86 7.92
C LEU A 147 7.29 7.38 7.60
N ALA A 148 7.54 6.56 8.63
CA ALA A 148 7.80 5.13 8.45
C ALA A 148 6.51 4.37 8.11
N LEU A 149 5.80 4.00 9.17
CA LEU A 149 4.60 3.18 9.15
C LEU A 149 3.60 3.90 10.04
N VAL A 150 2.86 4.85 9.48
CA VAL A 150 1.80 5.52 10.23
C VAL A 150 0.73 4.49 10.54
N GLN A 151 0.73 4.01 11.78
CA GLN A 151 -0.25 3.08 12.29
C GLN A 151 -1.33 3.88 13.02
N LEU A 152 -2.55 3.82 12.48
CA LEU A 152 -3.71 4.39 13.15
C LEU A 152 -4.31 3.37 14.12
N ASN A 153 -4.21 3.66 15.41
CA ASN A 153 -4.80 2.86 16.47
C ASN A 153 -6.14 3.46 16.88
N ILE A 154 -7.22 2.69 16.76
CA ILE A 154 -8.58 3.16 17.01
C ILE A 154 -9.23 2.30 18.08
N VAL A 155 -9.75 2.94 19.13
CA VAL A 155 -10.55 2.29 20.17
C VAL A 155 -12.01 2.69 19.97
N LEU A 156 -12.82 1.70 19.62
CA LEU A 156 -14.26 1.88 19.39
C LEU A 156 -15.07 1.33 20.57
N LYS A 157 -16.15 2.01 20.90
CA LYS A 157 -17.17 1.53 21.84
C LYS A 157 -18.50 1.38 21.12
N ARG A 158 -19.16 0.24 21.31
CA ARG A 158 -20.48 0.00 20.71
C ARG A 158 -21.52 0.92 21.35
N ASN A 159 -22.33 1.56 20.53
CA ASN A 159 -23.48 2.34 20.97
C ASN A 159 -24.57 1.40 21.50
N ASN A 160 -25.11 1.69 22.68
CA ASN A 160 -26.28 0.98 23.22
C ASN A 160 -27.54 1.65 22.68
N TRP A 161 -28.43 0.85 22.09
CA TRP A 161 -29.79 1.23 21.69
C TRP A 161 -30.81 0.63 22.65
#